data_AF-A0A8X6GY00-F1
#
_entry.id   AF-A0A8X6GY00-F1
#
_cell.length_a   1.000
_cell.length_b   1.000
_cell.length_c   1.000
_cell.angle_alpha   90.00
_cell.angle_beta   90.00
_cell.angle_gamma   90.00
#
_symmetry.space_group_name_H-M   'P 1'
#
loop_
_entity.id
_entity.type
_entity.pdbx_description
1 polymer ?
#
loop_
_entity_poly.entity_id
_entity_poly.type
_entity_poly.pdbx_seq_one_letter_code
_entity_poly.pdbx_strand_id
1 'polypeptide(L)'
;MDALKLRRTPLRTAFTKAVNHLQDVAENEQLDKNELEIAFEQLKLKNEKLRQIDESILDMLSEANCSQEAYNNEFEAIESYVEKMIAWKIKFKNLMENDPSGQS
;
A
#
# COMPACT_ATOMS: atom_id res chain seq x y z
N MET A 1 -6.10 -18.17 -12.61
CA MET A 1 -5.38 -17.89 -11.35
C MET A 1 -3.93 -17.47 -11.60
N ASP A 2 -3.13 -18.28 -12.31
CA ASP A 2 -1.69 -18.00 -12.54
C ASP A 2 -1.41 -16.67 -13.27
N ALA A 3 -2.23 -16.32 -14.26
CA ALA A 3 -2.09 -15.04 -14.96
C ALA A 3 -2.34 -13.82 -14.06
N LEU A 4 -3.25 -13.91 -13.09
CA LEU A 4 -3.50 -12.83 -12.14
C LEU A 4 -2.40 -12.74 -11.09
N LYS A 5 -1.93 -13.89 -10.59
CA LYS A 5 -0.77 -13.95 -9.69
C LYS A 5 0.50 -13.38 -10.36
N LEU A 6 0.70 -13.67 -11.65
CA LEU A 6 1.78 -13.10 -12.45
C LEU A 6 1.66 -11.57 -12.58
N ARG A 7 0.45 -11.06 -12.84
CA ARG A 7 0.17 -9.61 -12.92
C ARG A 7 0.31 -8.89 -11.59
N ARG A 8 0.04 -9.57 -10.47
CA ARG A 8 0.17 -9.02 -9.12
C ARG A 8 1.61 -8.76 -8.71
N THR A 9 2.53 -9.66 -9.04
CA THR A 9 3.94 -9.55 -8.66
C THR A 9 4.54 -8.16 -8.92
N PRO A 10 4.48 -7.59 -10.15
CA PRO A 10 5.00 -6.25 -10.40
C PRO A 10 4.25 -5.14 -9.64
N LEU A 11 2.96 -5.32 -9.34
CA LEU A 11 2.20 -4.35 -8.54
C LEU A 11 2.63 -4.35 -7.07
N ARG A 12 2.86 -5.52 -6.48
CA ARG A 12 3.44 -5.65 -5.13
C ARG A 12 4.82 -5.01 -5.08
N THR A 13 5.67 -5.27 -6.07
CA THR A 13 6.98 -4.61 -6.19
C THR A 13 6.85 -3.09 -6.30
N ALA A 14 5.93 -2.59 -7.12
CA ALA A 14 5.71 -1.16 -7.27
C ALA A 14 5.20 -0.50 -5.97
N PHE A 15 4.28 -1.17 -5.25
CA PHE A 15 3.81 -0.73 -3.95
C PHE A 15 4.96 -0.67 -2.93
N THR A 16 5.76 -1.74 -2.81
CA THR A 16 6.90 -1.76 -1.87
C THR A 16 7.92 -0.67 -2.19
N LYS A 17 8.22 -0.43 -3.47
CA LYS A 17 9.10 0.68 -3.86
C LYS A 17 8.53 2.05 -3.48
N ALA A 18 7.23 2.25 -3.68
CA ALA A 18 6.56 3.50 -3.30
C ALA A 18 6.56 3.70 -1.76
N VAL A 19 6.35 2.63 -0.99
CA VAL A 19 6.47 2.65 0.48
C VAL A 19 7.87 3.07 0.91
N ASN A 20 8.91 2.44 0.34
CA ASN A 20 10.28 2.76 0.70
C ASN A 20 10.63 4.21 0.33
N HIS A 21 10.23 4.68 -0.85
CA HIS A 21 10.45 6.06 -1.24
C HIS A 21 9.74 7.05 -0.29
N LEU A 22 8.48 6.79 0.05
CA LEU A 22 7.75 7.60 1.03
C LEU A 22 8.44 7.58 2.41
N GLN A 23 9.02 6.45 2.79
CA GLN A 23 9.81 6.32 4.00
C GLN A 23 11.05 7.21 3.98
N ASP A 24 11.82 7.15 2.91
CA ASP A 24 13.04 7.95 2.73
C ASP A 24 12.72 9.45 2.80
N VAL A 25 11.62 9.90 2.18
CA VAL A 25 11.16 11.30 2.24
C VAL A 25 10.75 11.68 3.66
N ALA A 26 9.99 10.81 4.34
CA ALA A 26 9.49 11.07 5.69
C ALA A 26 10.59 11.08 6.77
N GLU A 27 11.71 10.39 6.53
CA GLU A 27 12.85 10.29 7.45
C GLU A 27 13.95 11.33 7.14
N ASN A 28 13.76 12.14 6.10
CA ASN A 28 14.66 13.23 5.77
C ASN A 28 14.66 14.28 6.91
N GLU A 29 15.87 14.67 7.37
CA GLU A 29 16.06 15.70 8.41
C GLU A 29 15.40 17.03 8.02
N GLN A 30 15.41 17.36 6.72
CA GLN A 30 14.70 18.49 6.15
C GLN A 30 13.49 17.97 5.38
N LEU A 31 12.44 17.62 6.11
CA LEU A 31 11.20 17.12 5.52
C LEU A 31 10.59 18.15 4.56
N ASP A 32 10.56 17.82 3.27
CA ASP A 32 9.78 18.55 2.27
C ASP A 32 8.34 18.00 2.25
N LYS A 33 7.39 18.81 2.75
CA LYS A 33 5.97 18.45 2.80
C LYS A 33 5.36 18.23 1.41
N ASN A 34 5.83 18.93 0.36
CA ASN A 34 5.34 18.73 -1.00
C ASN A 34 5.85 17.40 -1.57
N GLU A 35 7.12 17.09 -1.34
CA GLU A 35 7.68 15.79 -1.76
C GLU A 35 6.98 14.63 -1.04
N LEU A 36 6.69 14.81 0.27
CA LEU A 36 5.94 13.84 1.06
C LEU A 36 4.53 13.61 0.51
N GLU A 37 3.81 14.68 0.15
CA GLU A 37 2.48 14.61 -0.45
C GLU A 37 2.51 13.90 -1.81
N ILE A 38 3.47 14.25 -2.67
CA ILE A 38 3.66 13.59 -3.97
C ILE A 38 3.93 12.09 -3.80
N ALA A 39 4.87 11.71 -2.92
CA ALA A 39 5.21 10.32 -2.66
C ALA A 39 4.00 9.55 -2.10
N PHE A 40 3.18 10.18 -1.27
CA PHE A 40 1.98 9.58 -0.71
C PHE A 40 0.87 9.38 -1.76
N GLU A 41 0.65 10.35 -2.65
CA GLU A 41 -0.28 10.19 -3.77
C GLU A 41 0.15 9.06 -4.72
N GLN A 42 1.45 8.95 -4.98
CA GLN A 42 1.97 7.83 -5.77
C GLN A 42 1.69 6.48 -5.09
N LEU A 43 1.89 6.37 -3.78
CA LEU A 43 1.57 5.18 -3.00
C LEU A 43 0.07 4.83 -3.11
N LYS A 44 -0.83 5.81 -2.97
CA LYS A 44 -2.29 5.60 -3.14
C LYS A 44 -2.61 5.00 -4.51
N LEU A 45 -2.06 5.57 -5.58
CA LEU A 45 -2.30 5.09 -6.95
C LEU A 45 -1.78 3.66 -7.16
N LYS A 46 -0.65 3.28 -6.56
CA LYS A 46 -0.16 1.89 -6.64
C LYS A 46 -1.03 0.94 -5.82
N ASN A 47 -1.45 1.36 -4.62
CA ASN A 47 -2.33 0.59 -3.75
C ASN A 47 -3.68 0.30 -4.40
N GLU A 48 -4.30 1.28 -5.06
CA GLU A 48 -5.57 1.09 -5.75
C GLU A 48 -5.47 -0.01 -6.83
N LYS A 49 -4.43 0.05 -7.67
CA LYS A 49 -4.18 -0.97 -8.70
C LYS A 49 -3.93 -2.35 -8.11
N LEU A 50 -3.22 -2.41 -6.98
CA LEU A 50 -2.95 -3.66 -6.27
C LEU A 50 -4.25 -4.26 -5.71
N ARG A 51 -5.08 -3.46 -5.03
CA ARG A 51 -6.36 -3.90 -4.47
C ARG A 51 -7.30 -4.47 -5.54
N GLN A 52 -7.38 -3.85 -6.72
CA GLN A 52 -8.22 -4.36 -7.81
C GLN A 52 -7.83 -5.79 -8.23
N ILE A 53 -6.52 -6.08 -8.31
CA ILE A 53 -6.05 -7.44 -8.65
C ILE A 53 -6.24 -8.39 -7.47
N ASP A 54 -6.01 -7.94 -6.24
CA ASP A 54 -6.16 -8.75 -5.04
C ASP A 54 -7.63 -9.17 -4.81
N GLU A 55 -8.60 -8.26 -5.00
CA GLU A 55 -10.03 -8.56 -4.97
C GLU A 55 -10.39 -9.60 -6.05
N SER A 56 -9.91 -9.42 -7.29
CA SER A 56 -10.12 -10.38 -8.37
C SER A 56 -9.55 -11.79 -8.09
N ILE A 57 -8.48 -11.88 -7.30
CA ILE A 57 -7.87 -13.16 -6.91
C ILE A 57 -8.73 -13.85 -5.84
N LEU A 58 -9.24 -13.09 -4.85
CA LEU A 58 -10.12 -13.64 -3.81
C LEU A 58 -11.45 -14.12 -4.38
N ASP A 59 -12.05 -13.35 -5.29
CA ASP A 59 -13.29 -13.74 -5.98
C ASP A 59 -13.10 -15.06 -6.73
N MET A 60 -12.01 -15.19 -7.50
CA MET A 60 -11.69 -16.42 -8.23
C MET A 60 -11.45 -17.62 -7.31
N LEU A 61 -10.81 -17.41 -6.15
CA LEU A 61 -10.61 -18.47 -5.15
C LEU A 61 -11.94 -18.94 -4.56
N SER A 62 -12.87 -18.01 -4.32
CA SER A 62 -14.22 -18.31 -3.84
C SER A 62 -15.02 -19.08 -4.91
N GLU A 63 -15.01 -18.62 -6.16
CA GLU A 63 -15.72 -19.25 -7.28
C GLU A 63 -15.16 -20.64 -7.62
N ALA A 64 -13.85 -20.84 -7.49
CA ALA A 64 -13.19 -22.11 -7.81
C ALA A 64 -13.35 -23.19 -6.72
N ASN A 65 -14.08 -22.92 -5.62
CA ASN A 65 -14.18 -23.80 -4.44
C ASN A 65 -12.80 -24.31 -3.97
N CYS A 66 -11.81 -23.42 -3.95
CA CYS A 66 -10.49 -23.75 -3.41
C CYS A 66 -10.58 -24.08 -1.91
N SER A 67 -9.55 -24.75 -1.38
CA SER A 67 -9.52 -25.05 0.05
C SER A 67 -9.56 -23.77 0.88
N GLN A 68 -10.22 -23.83 2.04
CA GLN A 68 -10.28 -22.72 2.98
C GLN A 68 -8.88 -22.23 3.36
N GLU A 69 -7.92 -23.15 3.49
CA GLU A 69 -6.52 -22.83 3.74
C GLU A 69 -5.90 -21.98 2.62
N ALA A 70 -6.14 -22.32 1.35
CA ALA A 70 -5.63 -21.55 0.23
C ALA A 70 -6.23 -20.14 0.16
N TYR A 71 -7.53 -20.01 0.49
CA TYR A 71 -8.20 -18.72 0.61
C TYR A 71 -7.60 -17.88 1.74
N ASN A 72 -7.47 -18.45 2.95
CA ASN A 72 -6.95 -17.75 4.12
C ASN A 72 -5.51 -17.27 3.91
N ASN A 73 -4.64 -18.12 3.37
CA ASN A 73 -3.26 -17.74 3.07
C ASN A 73 -3.18 -16.56 2.08
N GLU A 74 -4.08 -16.53 1.10
CA GLU A 74 -4.13 -15.44 0.13
C GLU A 74 -4.69 -14.16 0.76
N PHE A 75 -5.74 -14.28 1.56
CA PHE A 75 -6.34 -13.18 2.31
C PHE A 75 -5.34 -12.52 3.27
N GLU A 76 -4.64 -13.30 4.09
CA GLU A 76 -3.61 -12.80 5.00
C GLU A 76 -2.47 -12.10 4.25
N ALA A 77 -2.05 -12.66 3.11
CA ALA A 77 -1.05 -12.03 2.27
C ALA A 77 -1.51 -10.66 1.75
N ILE A 78 -2.80 -10.50 1.41
CA ILE A 78 -3.39 -9.23 0.96
C ILE A 78 -3.49 -8.23 2.12
N GLU A 79 -3.99 -8.67 3.28
CA GLU A 79 -4.15 -7.82 4.46
C GLU A 79 -2.83 -7.16 4.90
N SER A 80 -1.71 -7.87 4.79
CA SER A 80 -0.39 -7.30 5.11
C SER A 80 -0.03 -6.02 4.30
N TYR A 81 -0.58 -5.85 3.09
CA TYR A 81 -0.40 -4.63 2.28
C TYR A 81 -1.42 -3.55 2.68
N VAL A 82 -2.63 -3.94 3.05
CA VAL A 82 -3.67 -3.04 3.56
C VAL A 82 -3.22 -2.40 4.87
N GLU A 83 -2.71 -3.19 5.80
CA GLU A 83 -2.15 -2.72 7.09
C GLU A 83 -1.04 -1.70 6.87
N LYS A 84 -0.11 -1.96 5.95
CA LYS A 84 0.96 -1.02 5.59
C LYS A 84 0.41 0.30 5.04
N MET A 85 -0.60 0.24 4.18
CA MET A 85 -1.24 1.45 3.66
C MET A 85 -1.95 2.25 4.78
N ILE A 86 -2.61 1.58 5.72
CA ILE A 86 -3.26 2.22 6.87
C ILE A 86 -2.24 2.92 7.76
N ALA A 87 -1.13 2.23 8.09
CA ALA A 87 -0.05 2.81 8.88
C ALA A 87 0.51 4.08 8.22
N TRP A 88 0.74 4.06 6.90
CA TRP A 88 1.20 5.23 6.16
C TRP A 88 0.16 6.35 6.07
N LYS A 89 -1.13 6.04 5.94
CA LYS A 89 -2.19 7.06 5.99
C LYS A 89 -2.16 7.84 7.31
N ILE A 90 -2.02 7.15 8.43
CA ILE A 90 -1.98 7.77 9.75
C ILE A 90 -0.69 8.58 9.92
N LYS A 91 0.47 7.98 9.58
CA LYS A 91 1.77 8.66 9.67
C LYS A 91 1.82 9.91 8.80
N PHE A 92 1.36 9.83 7.55
CA PHE A 92 1.27 10.96 6.63
C PHE A 92 0.44 12.10 7.21
N LYS A 93 -0.77 11.81 7.70
CA LYS A 93 -1.64 12.80 8.33
C LYS A 93 -0.91 13.53 9.47
N ASN A 94 -0.27 12.78 10.36
CA ASN A 94 0.46 13.36 11.49
C ASN A 94 1.65 14.23 11.03
N LEU A 95 2.39 13.83 10.00
CA LEU A 95 3.50 14.61 9.47
C LEU A 95 3.06 15.91 8.79
N MET A 96 1.88 15.91 8.16
CA MET A 96 1.30 17.10 7.53
C MET A 96 0.71 18.07 8.55
N GLU A 97 0.04 17.55 9.59
CA GLU A 97 -0.62 18.36 10.64
C GLU A 97 0.38 18.97 11.65
N ASN A 98 1.51 18.31 11.89
CA ASN A 98 2.57 18.86 12.74
C ASN A 98 3.36 19.93 11.96
N ASP A 99 2.86 21.16 11.98
CA ASP A 99 3.62 22.34 11.61
C ASP A 99 4.19 22.99 12.88
N PRO A 100 5.51 22.91 13.15
CA PRO A 100 6.12 23.60 14.30
C PRO A 100 6.06 25.13 14.19
N SER A 101 5.59 25.70 13.07
CA SER A 101 5.40 27.13 12.84
C SER A 101 4.14 27.75 13.46
N GLY A 102 3.29 26.96 14.14
CA GLY A 102 2.02 27.42 14.72
C GLY A 102 2.09 28.10 16.09
N GLN A 103 3.28 28.48 16.58
CA GLN A 103 3.43 29.31 17.77
C GLN A 103 4.03 30.66 17.38
N SER A 104 3.18 31.67 17.18
CA SER A 104 3.53 33.08 17.15
C SER A 104 2.53 33.86 18.00
#